data_AF-A0A950X2G1-F1
#
_entry.id   AF-A0A950X2G1-F1
#
_cell.length_a   1.000
_cell.length_b   1.000
_cell.length_c   1.000
_cell.angle_alpha   90.00
_cell.angle_beta   90.00
_cell.angle_gamma   90.00
#
_symmetry.space_group_name_H-M   'P 1'
#
loop_
_entity.id
_entity.type
_entity.pdbx_description
1 polymer ?
#
loop_
_entity_poly.entity_id
_entity_poly.type
_entity_poly.pdbx_seq_one_letter_code
_entity_poly.pdbx_strand_id
1 'polypeptide(L)'
;MKKLGLCIGAFIALAPALATAANFTGEIMDSQCAKAGGHESMFKKEGTNDPKACTLACVKAGGKFVLFQTGSKNYYNLDDQKKPEAFAGQKVEVSGTLDKATKTIHVTGIKAAT
;
A
#
# COMPACT_ATOMS: atom_id res chain seq x y z
N MET A 1 32.45 -3.56 50.27
CA MET A 1 31.39 -2.90 49.47
C MET A 1 32.10 -2.12 48.37
N LYS A 2 32.03 -2.39 47.07
CA LYS A 2 30.90 -2.77 46.23
C LYS A 2 31.40 -3.76 45.15
N LYS A 3 30.69 -4.86 44.92
CA LYS A 3 31.02 -5.82 43.86
C LYS A 3 30.50 -5.30 42.53
N LEU A 4 31.37 -5.42 41.53
CA LEU A 4 31.25 -4.99 40.14
C LEU A 4 30.07 -5.70 39.45
N GLY A 5 29.06 -4.93 39.04
CA GLY A 5 27.95 -5.42 38.22
C GLY A 5 28.32 -5.35 36.74
N LEU A 6 28.69 -6.50 36.17
CA LEU A 6 28.97 -6.66 34.74
C LEU A 6 27.63 -6.73 33.97
N CYS A 7 27.18 -5.61 33.43
CA CYS A 7 26.07 -5.57 32.48
C CYS A 7 26.58 -6.03 31.11
N ILE A 8 26.41 -7.32 30.79
CA ILE A 8 26.60 -7.85 29.43
C ILE A 8 25.39 -7.41 28.61
N GLY A 9 25.50 -6.26 27.95
CA GLY A 9 24.56 -5.84 26.92
C GLY A 9 24.74 -6.71 25.69
N ALA A 10 23.85 -7.67 25.48
CA ALA A 10 23.77 -8.42 24.23
C ALA A 10 23.26 -7.48 23.12
N PHE A 11 24.20 -6.90 22.37
CA PHE A 11 23.91 -6.26 21.09
C PHE A 11 23.52 -7.36 20.09
N ILE A 12 22.23 -7.63 19.95
CA ILE A 12 21.71 -8.42 18.83
C ILE A 12 21.88 -7.55 17.60
N ALA A 13 22.91 -7.83 16.80
CA ALA A 13 23.08 -7.25 15.49
C ALA A 13 21.89 -7.67 14.62
N LEU A 14 20.92 -6.77 14.46
CA LEU A 14 19.82 -6.94 13.53
C LEU A 14 20.41 -6.85 12.12
N ALA A 15 20.74 -7.99 11.53
CA ALA A 15 21.13 -8.05 10.14
C ALA A 15 19.98 -7.48 9.30
N PRO A 16 20.23 -6.50 8.41
CA PRO A 16 19.18 -5.98 7.54
C PRO A 16 18.66 -7.13 6.67
N ALA A 17 17.38 -7.45 6.81
CA ALA A 17 16.73 -8.39 5.92
C ALA A 17 16.82 -7.83 4.49
N LEU A 18 17.47 -8.55 3.57
CA LEU A 18 17.46 -8.16 2.17
C LEU A 18 16.01 -8.21 1.67
N ALA A 19 15.44 -7.03 1.44
CA ALA A 19 14.09 -6.90 0.94
C ALA A 19 14.11 -7.18 -0.57
N THR A 20 13.46 -8.28 -0.96
CA THR A 20 13.41 -8.78 -2.34
C THR A 20 12.35 -8.04 -3.15
N ALA A 21 12.72 -7.63 -4.36
CA ALA A 21 11.80 -7.03 -5.32
C ALA A 21 10.78 -8.07 -5.81
N ALA A 22 9.53 -7.67 -5.91
CA ALA A 22 8.41 -8.51 -6.30
C ALA A 22 7.37 -7.72 -7.10
N ASN A 23 6.42 -8.45 -7.67
CA ASN A 23 5.26 -7.89 -8.34
C ASN A 23 4.01 -8.15 -7.51
N PHE A 24 3.19 -7.11 -7.35
CA PHE A 24 1.97 -7.12 -6.56
C PHE A 24 0.81 -6.76 -7.48
N THR A 25 -0.22 -7.61 -7.51
CA THR A 25 -1.43 -7.35 -8.32
C THR A 25 -2.55 -6.80 -7.46
N GLY A 26 -3.35 -5.92 -8.06
CA GLY A 26 -4.47 -5.29 -7.39
C GLY A 26 -5.07 -4.15 -8.21
N GLU A 27 -5.96 -3.39 -7.61
CA GLU A 27 -6.55 -2.18 -8.17
C GLU A 27 -5.94 -0.95 -7.50
N ILE A 28 -5.60 0.09 -8.26
CA ILE A 28 -5.22 1.38 -7.67
C ILE A 28 -6.48 2.04 -7.13
N MET A 29 -6.53 2.17 -5.81
CA MET A 29 -7.71 2.62 -5.07
C MET A 29 -7.32 3.73 -4.09
N ASP A 30 -8.28 4.52 -3.62
CA ASP A 30 -8.04 5.41 -2.50
C ASP A 30 -8.06 4.66 -1.17
N SER A 31 -7.34 5.20 -0.19
CA SER A 31 -7.20 4.57 1.12
C SER A 31 -8.51 4.44 1.91
N GLN A 32 -9.54 5.24 1.62
CA GLN A 32 -10.82 5.23 2.34
C GLN A 32 -11.66 4.05 1.84
N CYS A 33 -11.81 3.91 0.53
CA CYS A 33 -12.48 2.78 -0.11
C CYS A 33 -11.76 1.46 0.19
N ALA A 34 -10.42 1.45 0.17
CA ALA A 34 -9.66 0.24 0.52
C ALA A 34 -9.91 -0.23 1.97
N LYS A 35 -10.00 0.71 2.92
CA LYS A 35 -10.37 0.41 4.32
C LYS A 35 -11.83 -0.06 4.45
N ALA A 36 -12.72 0.43 3.58
CA ALA A 36 -14.11 0.00 3.50
C ALA A 36 -14.30 -1.34 2.74
N GLY A 37 -13.21 -1.94 2.24
CA GLY A 37 -13.23 -3.23 1.55
C GLY A 37 -13.61 -3.14 0.06
N GLY A 38 -13.45 -1.97 -0.56
CA GLY A 38 -13.66 -1.73 -1.99
C GLY A 38 -14.65 -0.60 -2.29
N HIS A 39 -14.85 -0.32 -3.58
CA HIS A 39 -15.72 0.77 -4.06
C HIS A 39 -17.21 0.48 -3.93
N GLU A 40 -17.63 -0.80 -3.89
CA GLU A 40 -19.05 -1.20 -3.97
C GLU A 40 -19.94 -0.52 -2.93
N SER A 41 -19.43 -0.37 -1.70
CA SER A 41 -20.16 0.24 -0.60
C SER A 41 -20.22 1.77 -0.70
N MET A 42 -19.24 2.40 -1.35
CA MET A 42 -19.15 3.86 -1.52
C MET A 42 -19.88 4.34 -2.76
N PHE A 43 -19.82 3.60 -3.87
CA PHE A 43 -20.56 3.87 -5.10
C PHE A 43 -22.04 4.11 -4.88
N LYS A 44 -22.68 3.27 -4.06
CA LYS A 44 -24.09 3.44 -3.70
C LYS A 44 -24.36 4.72 -2.91
N LYS A 45 -23.43 5.14 -2.05
CA LYS A 45 -23.56 6.35 -1.21
C LYS A 45 -23.31 7.62 -2.00
N GLU A 46 -22.30 7.59 -2.86
CA GLU A 46 -21.87 8.73 -3.68
C GLU A 46 -22.64 8.84 -5.00
N GLY A 47 -23.50 7.87 -5.32
CA GLY A 47 -24.30 7.86 -6.56
C GLY A 47 -23.45 7.77 -7.83
N THR A 48 -22.28 7.13 -7.75
CA THR A 48 -21.35 6.95 -8.86
C THR A 48 -21.02 5.48 -9.06
N ASN A 49 -20.61 5.12 -10.28
CA ASN A 49 -20.08 3.80 -10.61
C ASN A 49 -18.75 3.89 -11.39
N ASP A 50 -18.12 5.06 -11.43
CA ASP A 50 -16.84 5.29 -12.08
C ASP A 50 -15.69 5.16 -11.05
N PRO A 51 -14.90 4.08 -11.08
CA PRO A 51 -13.81 3.88 -10.13
C PRO A 51 -12.73 4.95 -10.26
N LYS A 52 -12.41 5.38 -11.47
CA LYS A 52 -11.36 6.37 -11.71
C LYS A 52 -11.75 7.71 -11.10
N ALA A 53 -12.94 8.21 -11.44
CA ALA A 53 -13.41 9.49 -10.93
C ALA A 53 -13.54 9.47 -9.39
N CYS A 54 -14.05 8.38 -8.83
CA CYS A 54 -14.21 8.21 -7.39
C CYS A 54 -12.85 8.23 -6.66
N THR A 55 -11.88 7.41 -7.09
CA THR A 55 -10.54 7.38 -6.49
C THR A 55 -9.85 8.74 -6.58
N LEU A 56 -9.88 9.39 -7.75
CA LEU A 56 -9.24 10.71 -7.92
C LEU A 56 -9.88 11.79 -7.04
N ALA A 57 -11.20 11.77 -6.88
CA ALA A 57 -11.90 12.69 -5.99
C ALA A 57 -11.47 12.50 -4.53
N CYS A 58 -11.39 11.24 -4.06
CA CYS A 58 -10.94 10.93 -2.71
C CYS A 58 -9.49 11.34 -2.46
N VAL A 59 -8.59 11.10 -3.43
CA VAL A 59 -7.18 11.54 -3.32
C VAL A 59 -7.07 13.06 -3.30
N LYS A 60 -7.83 13.77 -4.14
CA LYS A 60 -7.90 15.24 -4.12
C LYS A 60 -8.41 15.79 -2.78
N ALA A 61 -9.26 15.04 -2.09
CA ALA A 61 -9.75 15.37 -0.74
C ALA A 61 -8.78 14.96 0.40
N GLY A 62 -7.56 14.49 0.08
CA GLY A 62 -6.54 14.12 1.06
C GLY A 62 -6.38 12.62 1.30
N GLY A 63 -7.10 11.78 0.55
CA GLY A 63 -6.85 10.34 0.48
C GLY A 63 -5.49 10.01 -0.14
N LYS A 64 -5.03 8.78 0.03
CA LYS A 64 -3.81 8.26 -0.59
C LYS A 64 -4.12 7.13 -1.55
N PHE A 65 -3.35 7.02 -2.63
CA PHE A 65 -3.33 5.85 -3.48
C PHE A 65 -2.76 4.65 -2.73
N VAL A 66 -3.45 3.53 -2.86
CA VAL A 66 -3.06 2.22 -2.34
C VAL A 66 -3.25 1.16 -3.42
N LEU A 67 -2.61 0.02 -3.25
CA LEU A 67 -2.91 -1.17 -4.06
C LEU A 67 -3.90 -2.05 -3.31
N PHE A 68 -5.15 -2.10 -3.76
CA PHE A 68 -6.20 -2.92 -3.18
C PHE A 68 -6.28 -4.30 -3.85
N GLN A 69 -6.24 -5.36 -3.05
CA GLN A 69 -6.34 -6.74 -3.52
C GLN A 69 -7.78 -7.23 -3.38
N THR A 70 -8.55 -7.15 -4.46
CA THR A 70 -9.99 -7.49 -4.46
C THR A 70 -10.31 -8.85 -3.87
N GLY A 71 -9.51 -9.88 -4.19
CA GLY A 71 -9.76 -11.25 -3.72
C GLY A 71 -9.61 -11.45 -2.21
N SER A 72 -8.60 -10.81 -1.60
CA SER A 72 -8.33 -10.93 -0.16
C SER A 72 -8.91 -9.78 0.66
N LYS A 73 -9.44 -8.74 -0.01
CA LYS A 73 -9.86 -7.46 0.57
C LYS A 73 -8.78 -6.79 1.43
N ASN A 74 -7.52 -7.10 1.17
CA ASN A 74 -6.37 -6.43 1.77
C ASN A 74 -5.90 -5.27 0.89
N TYR A 75 -5.04 -4.42 1.43
CA TYR A 75 -4.36 -3.39 0.66
C TYR A 75 -2.94 -3.15 1.16
N TYR A 76 -2.11 -2.60 0.27
CA TYR A 76 -0.77 -2.11 0.57
C TYR A 76 -0.70 -0.60 0.37
N ASN A 77 0.01 0.07 1.26
CA ASN A 77 0.39 1.47 1.05
C ASN A 77 1.37 1.55 -0.12
N LEU A 78 1.34 2.66 -0.85
CA LEU A 78 2.33 2.98 -1.88
C LEU A 78 3.11 4.21 -1.41
N ASP A 79 4.44 4.14 -1.43
CA ASP A 79 5.26 5.31 -1.10
C ASP A 79 5.18 6.38 -2.21
N ASP A 80 5.11 5.95 -3.47
CA ASP A 80 4.84 6.79 -4.63
C ASP A 80 3.34 7.13 -4.71
N GLN A 81 3.03 8.41 -4.66
CA GLN A 81 1.66 8.95 -4.75
C GLN A 81 1.40 9.71 -6.06
N LYS A 82 2.30 9.59 -7.05
CA LYS A 82 2.23 10.27 -8.34
C LYS A 82 2.04 9.29 -9.50
N LYS A 83 2.86 8.24 -9.61
CA LYS A 83 2.71 7.20 -10.65
C LYS A 83 1.34 6.53 -10.64
N PRO A 84 0.72 6.21 -9.48
CA PRO A 84 -0.60 5.55 -9.45
C PRO A 84 -1.73 6.37 -10.07
N GLU A 85 -1.62 7.70 -10.14
CA GLU A 85 -2.69 8.58 -10.62
C GLU A 85 -3.18 8.23 -12.02
N ALA A 86 -2.26 7.88 -12.93
CA ALA A 86 -2.58 7.46 -14.30
C ALA A 86 -3.40 6.16 -14.36
N PHE A 87 -3.37 5.37 -13.29
CA PHE A 87 -3.98 4.06 -13.18
C PHE A 87 -5.13 4.04 -12.16
N ALA A 88 -5.60 5.20 -11.68
CA ALA A 88 -6.68 5.28 -10.70
C ALA A 88 -7.91 4.47 -11.13
N GLY A 89 -8.40 3.59 -10.24
CA GLY A 89 -9.51 2.68 -10.51
C GLY A 89 -9.21 1.52 -11.46
N GLN A 90 -7.96 1.33 -11.89
CA GLN A 90 -7.56 0.26 -12.80
C GLN A 90 -6.87 -0.88 -12.06
N LYS A 91 -7.06 -2.09 -12.60
CA LYS A 91 -6.26 -3.26 -12.22
C LYS A 91 -4.86 -3.15 -12.79
N VAL A 92 -3.87 -3.35 -11.94
CA VAL A 92 -2.46 -3.18 -12.24
C VAL A 92 -1.61 -4.30 -11.66
N GLU A 93 -0.38 -4.36 -12.16
CA GLU A 93 0.74 -5.00 -11.51
C GLU A 93 1.75 -3.93 -11.09
N VAL A 94 2.02 -3.85 -9.79
CA VAL A 94 2.99 -2.93 -9.17
C VAL A 94 4.28 -3.71 -8.92
N SER A 95 5.38 -3.25 -9.52
CA SER A 95 6.72 -3.76 -9.23
C SER A 95 7.34 -2.94 -8.10
N GLY A 96 7.99 -3.59 -7.15
CA GLY A 96 8.61 -2.91 -6.02
C GLY A 96 9.05 -3.83 -4.90
N THR A 97 9.36 -3.25 -3.76
CA THR A 97 9.81 -3.99 -2.57
C THR A 97 8.85 -3.74 -1.42
N LEU A 98 8.39 -4.78 -0.73
CA LEU A 98 7.46 -4.65 0.40
C LEU A 98 8.21 -4.45 1.72
N ASP A 99 8.02 -3.30 2.35
CA ASP A 99 8.22 -3.14 3.78
C ASP A 99 7.05 -3.79 4.53
N LYS A 100 7.32 -4.94 5.14
CA LYS A 100 6.33 -5.72 5.89
C LYS A 100 5.91 -5.04 7.19
N ALA A 101 6.76 -4.22 7.81
CA ALA A 101 6.45 -3.57 9.07
C ALA A 101 5.38 -2.48 8.88
N THR A 102 5.44 -1.75 7.76
CA THR A 102 4.52 -0.66 7.44
C THR A 102 3.45 -1.04 6.41
N LYS A 103 3.53 -2.25 5.84
CA LYS A 103 2.73 -2.69 4.68
C LYS A 103 2.83 -1.74 3.49
N THR A 104 4.02 -1.20 3.25
CA THR A 104 4.29 -0.23 2.18
C THR A 104 5.09 -0.88 1.08
N ILE A 105 4.62 -0.75 -0.17
CA ILE A 105 5.39 -1.12 -1.34
C ILE A 105 6.20 0.11 -1.76
N HIS A 106 7.51 -0.07 -1.85
CA HIS A 106 8.43 0.88 -2.48
C HIS A 106 8.34 0.72 -4.00
N VAL A 107 7.60 1.62 -4.65
CA VAL A 107 7.16 1.45 -6.04
C VAL A 107 8.28 1.77 -7.02
N THR A 108 8.71 0.75 -7.77
CA THR A 108 9.63 0.93 -8.90
C THR A 108 8.87 1.13 -10.21
N GLY A 109 7.76 0.40 -10.43
CA GLY A 109 6.96 0.50 -11.64
C GLY A 109 5.50 0.10 -11.45
N ILE A 110 4.65 0.54 -12.38
CA ILE A 110 3.23 0.17 -12.45
C ILE A 110 2.89 -0.08 -13.92
N LYS A 111 2.20 -1.17 -14.21
CA LYS A 111 1.61 -1.45 -15.52
C LYS A 111 0.17 -1.92 -15.36
N ALA A 112 -0.65 -1.68 -16.38
CA ALA A 112 -1.99 -2.27 -16.44
C ALA A 112 -1.89 -3.81 -16.42
N ALA A 113 -2.79 -4.46 -15.69
CA ALA A 113 -2.91 -5.90 -15.73
C ALA A 113 -3.56 -6.32 -17.05
N THR A 114 -2.93 -7.26 -17.75
CA THR A 114 -3.50 -7.97 -18.92
C THR A 114 -4.44 -9.08 -18.51
#